data_AF-A0A9Q4B349-F1
#
_entry.id   AF-A0A9Q4B349-F1
#
_cell.length_a   1.000
_cell.length_b   1.000
_cell.length_c   1.000
_cell.angle_alpha   90.00
_cell.angle_beta   90.00
_cell.angle_gamma   90.00
#
_symmetry.space_group_name_H-M   'P 1'
#
loop_
_entity.id
_entity.type
_entity.pdbx_description
1 polymer ?
#
loop_
_entity_poly.entity_id
_entity_poly.type
_entity_poly.pdbx_seq_one_letter_code
_entity_poly.pdbx_strand_id
1 'polypeptide(L)' 'MGWILGIGIGVVTLFWLAAELAAVEEKGQGSRAFFKSVKRSLYVITPLFIVAGALYYLFFN' A
#
# COMPACT_ATOMS: atom_id res chain seq x y z
N MET A 1 0.85 -10.02 20.86
CA MET A 1 2.11 -9.86 20.10
C MET A 1 1.96 -10.07 18.59
N GLY A 2 1.29 -11.14 18.10
CA GLY A 2 1.12 -11.37 16.65
C GLY A 2 0.42 -10.25 15.87
N TRP A 3 -0.47 -9.51 16.52
CA TRP A 3 -1.17 -8.35 15.93
C TRP A 3 -0.24 -7.21 15.51
N ILE A 4 0.85 -6.97 16.26
CA ILE A 4 1.84 -5.94 15.92
C ILE A 4 2.62 -6.34 14.66
N LEU A 5 2.96 -7.62 14.53
CA LEU A 5 3.61 -8.15 13.32
C LEU A 5 2.68 -8.06 12.11
N GLY A 6 1.39 -8.36 12.28
CA GLY A 6 0.39 -8.21 11.22
C GLY A 6 0.24 -6.78 10.72
N ILE A 7 0.16 -5.81 11.65
CA ILE A 7 0.10 -4.38 11.31
C ILE A 7 1.40 -3.93 10.63
N GLY A 8 2.55 -4.34 11.15
CA GLY A 8 3.86 -4.00 10.58
C GLY A 8 4.01 -4.49 9.14
N ILE A 9 3.66 -5.75 8.88
CA ILE A 9 3.71 -6.33 7.54
C ILE A 9 2.72 -5.60 6.62
N GLY A 10 1.49 -5.36 7.07
CA GLY A 10 0.48 -4.65 6.29
C GLY A 10 0.93 -3.25 5.85
N VAL A 11 1.54 -2.49 6.76
CA VAL A 11 2.08 -1.16 6.45
C VAL A 11 3.21 -1.25 5.42
N VAL A 12 4.15 -2.19 5.59
CA VAL A 12 5.25 -2.39 4.63
C VAL A 12 4.70 -2.76 3.25
N THR A 13 3.71 -3.65 3.18
CA THR A 13 3.06 -4.04 1.92
C THR A 13 2.37 -2.86 1.23
N LEU A 14 1.68 -1.99 1.99
CA LEU A 14 1.06 -0.78 1.45
C LEU A 14 2.10 0.16 0.82
N PHE A 15 3.19 0.42 1.52
CA PHE A 15 4.27 1.27 1.02
C PHE A 15 4.97 0.65 -0.18
N TRP A 16 5.18 -0.67 -0.17
CA TRP A 16 5.77 -1.39 -1.31
C TRP A 16 4.91 -1.26 -2.57
N LEU A 17 3.62 -1.57 -2.47
CA LEU A 17 2.68 -1.47 -3.60
C LEU A 17 2.55 -0.03 -4.11
N ALA A 18 2.51 0.95 -3.22
CA ALA A 18 2.46 2.36 -3.61
C ALA A 18 3.74 2.82 -4.31
N ALA A 19 4.90 2.33 -3.87
CA ALA A 19 6.19 2.59 -4.50
C ALA A 19 6.29 1.94 -5.89
N GLU A 20 5.84 0.70 -6.04
CA GLU A 20 5.79 0.02 -7.36
C GLU A 20 4.88 0.75 -8.33
N LEU A 21 3.67 1.14 -7.90
CA LEU A 21 2.74 1.88 -8.75
C LEU A 21 3.36 3.21 -9.23
N ALA A 22 3.96 3.95 -8.29
CA ALA A 22 4.59 5.23 -8.59
C ALA A 22 5.84 5.08 -9.47
N ALA A 23 6.59 3.99 -9.33
CA ALA A 23 7.76 3.72 -10.17
C ALA A 23 7.36 3.45 -11.63
N VAL A 24 6.20 2.82 -11.84
CA VAL A 24 5.64 2.60 -13.18
C VAL A 24 5.05 3.89 -13.75
N GLU A 25 4.31 4.66 -12.94
CA GLU A 25 3.62 5.89 -13.38
C GLU A 25 4.61 7.03 -13.69
N GLU A 26 5.68 7.18 -12.90
CA GLU A 26 6.60 8.32 -12.97
C GLU A 26 7.98 7.97 -13.57
N LYS A 27 8.02 6.98 -14.46
CA LYS A 27 9.27 6.51 -15.07
C LYS A 27 9.96 7.65 -15.85
N GLY A 28 11.00 8.23 -15.26
CA GLY A 28 11.80 9.32 -15.84
C GLY A 28 11.46 10.75 -15.37
N GLN A 29 10.47 10.94 -14.48
CA GLN A 29 10.05 12.29 -14.03
C GLN A 29 10.76 12.81 -12.76
N GLY A 30 11.76 12.09 -12.27
CA GLY A 30 12.59 12.48 -11.11
C GLY A 30 11.95 12.21 -9.75
N SER A 31 12.73 12.43 -8.68
CA SER A 31 12.36 12.00 -7.32
C SER A 31 11.16 12.73 -6.72
N ARG A 32 10.96 14.03 -7.03
CA ARG A 32 9.80 14.79 -6.53
C ARG A 32 8.47 14.28 -7.08
N ALA A 33 8.43 13.94 -8.37
CA ALA A 33 7.24 13.37 -9.00
C ALA A 33 6.92 12.00 -8.42
N PHE A 34 7.95 11.16 -8.23
CA PHE A 34 7.83 9.87 -7.54
C PHE A 34 7.18 9.99 -6.16
N PHE A 35 7.68 10.84 -5.26
CA PHE A 35 7.09 10.99 -3.92
C PHE A 35 5.65 11.52 -3.95
N LYS A 36 5.30 12.35 -4.94
CA LYS A 36 3.93 12.82 -5.12
C LYS A 36 3.01 11.67 -5.54
N SER A 37 3.44 10.85 -6.50
CA SER A 37 2.67 9.68 -6.94
C SER A 37 2.57 8.62 -5.86
N VAL A 38 3.63 8.32 -5.09
CA VAL A 38 3.55 7.39 -3.94
C VAL A 38 2.46 7.81 -2.96
N LYS A 39 2.38 9.09 -2.58
CA LYS A 39 1.33 9.57 -1.68
C LYS A 39 -0.06 9.40 -2.29
N ARG A 40 -0.22 9.72 -3.58
CA ARG A 40 -1.48 9.54 -4.30
C ARG A 40 -1.89 8.06 -4.36
N SER A 41 -0.95 7.17 -4.68
CA SER A 41 -1.18 5.73 -4.74
C SER A 41 -1.52 5.15 -3.37
N LEU A 42 -0.91 5.65 -2.28
CA LEU A 42 -1.28 5.24 -0.92
C LEU A 42 -2.75 5.53 -0.61
N TYR A 43 -3.32 6.66 -1.05
CA TYR A 43 -4.74 6.95 -0.87
C TYR A 43 -5.66 5.97 -1.61
N VAL A 44 -5.20 5.39 -2.72
CA VAL A 44 -5.97 4.41 -3.50
C VAL A 44 -5.80 3.00 -2.92
N ILE A 45 -4.58 2.62 -2.54
CA ILE A 45 -4.24 1.27 -2.09
C ILE A 45 -4.73 1.02 -0.66
N THR A 46 -4.68 2.03 0.21
CA THR A 46 -5.14 1.90 1.62
C THR A 46 -6.59 1.39 1.74
N PRO A 47 -7.60 1.99 1.08
CA PRO A 47 -8.97 1.48 1.16
C PRO A 47 -9.10 0.07 0.56
N LEU A 48 -8.40 -0.24 -0.54
CA LEU A 48 -8.39 -1.60 -1.11
C LEU A 48 -7.83 -2.62 -0.11
N PHE A 49 -6.77 -2.27 0.61
CA PHE A 49 -6.18 -3.12 1.65
C PHE A 49 -7.14 -3.34 2.83
N ILE A 50 -7.86 -2.30 3.27
CA ILE A 50 -8.88 -2.42 4.32
C ILE A 50 -10.00 -3.37 3.88
N VAL A 51 -10.49 -3.22 2.64
CA VAL A 51 -11.51 -4.11 2.07
C VAL A 51 -11.00 -5.55 1.98
N ALA A 52 -9.77 -5.76 1.51
CA ALA A 52 -9.16 -7.09 1.44
C ALA A 52 -9.01 -7.72 2.83
N GLY A 53 -8.59 -6.95 3.83
CA GLY A 53 -8.51 -7.40 5.22
C GLY A 53 -9.87 -7.77 5.81
N ALA A 54 -10.90 -6.97 5.54
CA ALA A 54 -12.27 -7.25 5.96
C ALA A 54 -12.81 -8.54 5.32
N LEU A 55 -12.57 -8.74 4.01
CA LEU A 55 -12.93 -9.98 3.31
C LEU A 55 -12.18 -11.19 3.90
N TYR A 56 -10.87 -11.06 4.13
CA TYR A 56 -10.10 -12.14 4.75
C TYR A 56 -10.69 -12.55 6.10
N TYR A 57 -11.05 -11.57 6.94
CA TYR A 57 -11.65 -11.84 8.25
C TYR A 57 -13.05 -12.45 8.15
N LEU A 58 -13.86 -12.05 7.16
CA LEU A 58 -15.22 -12.57 6.97
C LEU A 58 -15.27 -14.01 6.43
N PHE A 59 -14.28 -14.41 5.63
CA PHE A 59 -14.31 -15.69 4.92
C PHE A 59 -13.36 -16.75 5.49
N PHE A 60 -12.29 -16.34 6.19
CA PHE A 60 -11.22 -17.25 6.63
C PHE A 60 -10.98 -17.26 8.15
N ASN A 61 -11.74 -16.49 8.92
CA ASN A 61 -11.77 -16.54 10.38
C ASN A 61 -13.18 -16.90 10.87
#